data_AF-A0A848WDV6-F1
#
_entry.id   AF-A0A848WDV6-F1
#
_cell.length_a   1.000
_cell.length_b   1.000
_cell.length_c   1.000
_cell.angle_alpha   90.00
_cell.angle_beta   90.00
_cell.angle_gamma   90.00
#
_symmetry.space_group_name_H-M   'P 1'
#
loop_
_entity.id
_entity.type
_entity.pdbx_description
1 polymer ?
#
loop_
_entity_poly.entity_id
_entity_poly.type
_entity_poly.pdbx_seq_one_letter_code
_entity_poly.pdbx_strand_id
1 'polypeptide(L)'
;MPESLDGSEMEARAEATGTDGALQMEAEIQTEIVKLTQTTGKQLDLEYIVQEERTARIRNARLKGYEGDACTECGNFTMVRNGTCLKCDTCGTTSGCS
;
A
#
# COMPACT_ATOMS: atom_id res chain seq x y z
N MET A 1 -51.17 43.01 -20.69
CA MET A 1 -49.93 43.53 -20.08
C MET A 1 -50.33 44.27 -18.82
N PRO A 2 -49.64 44.15 -17.69
CA PRO A 2 -49.25 42.94 -16.93
C PRO A 2 -49.72 43.02 -15.46
N GLU A 3 -49.43 41.93 -14.71
CA GLU A 3 -49.17 41.87 -13.25
C GLU A 3 -50.33 42.13 -12.25
N SER A 4 -50.58 41.30 -11.23
CA SER A 4 -49.86 40.14 -10.68
C SER A 4 -50.76 39.48 -9.63
N LEU A 5 -50.90 38.16 -9.74
CA LEU A 5 -51.38 37.29 -8.66
C LEU A 5 -50.18 37.03 -7.77
N ASP A 6 -50.25 37.31 -6.48
CA ASP A 6 -49.38 36.64 -5.50
C ASP A 6 -50.20 36.39 -4.23
N GLY A 7 -50.65 35.14 -4.11
CA GLY A 7 -51.22 34.59 -2.90
C GLY A 7 -50.14 34.52 -1.83
N SER A 8 -50.46 35.02 -0.65
CA SER A 8 -49.62 34.87 0.54
C SER A 8 -49.67 33.41 0.98
N GLU A 9 -48.77 32.61 0.44
CA GLU A 9 -48.50 31.25 0.89
C GLU A 9 -48.03 31.29 2.35
N MET A 10 -48.75 30.57 3.20
CA MET A 10 -48.36 30.27 4.57
C MET A 10 -47.10 29.42 4.55
N GLU A 11 -45.93 30.06 4.58
CA GLU A 11 -44.66 29.36 4.76
C GLU A 11 -44.64 28.77 6.18
N ALA A 12 -44.85 27.46 6.23
CA ALA A 12 -44.77 26.66 7.43
C ALA A 12 -43.40 26.87 8.10
N ARG A 13 -43.41 27.15 9.40
CA ARG A 13 -42.22 27.16 10.26
C ARG A 13 -41.53 25.80 10.15
N ALA A 14 -40.49 25.72 9.34
CA ALA A 14 -39.57 24.59 9.33
C ALA A 14 -38.82 24.57 10.67
N GLU A 15 -39.13 23.59 11.50
CA GLU A 15 -38.38 23.30 12.72
C GLU A 15 -36.96 22.90 12.31
N ALA A 16 -35.97 23.69 12.73
CA ALA A 16 -34.56 23.37 12.60
C ALA A 16 -34.22 22.20 13.53
N THR A 17 -34.52 20.98 13.11
CA THR A 17 -34.00 19.77 13.76
C THR A 17 -32.51 19.71 13.46
N GLY A 18 -31.68 20.02 14.47
CA GLY A 18 -30.21 20.08 14.41
C GLY A 18 -29.51 18.75 14.13
N THR A 19 -30.02 17.95 13.18
CA THR A 19 -29.41 16.72 12.68
C THR A 19 -28.49 16.96 11.50
N ASP A 20 -28.40 18.18 10.96
CA ASP A 20 -27.54 18.52 9.82
C ASP A 20 -26.05 18.27 10.08
N GLY A 21 -25.62 18.31 11.35
CA GLY A 21 -24.24 18.04 11.75
C GLY A 21 -23.86 16.55 11.82
N ALA A 22 -24.84 15.64 11.94
CA ALA A 22 -24.56 14.21 12.03
C ALA A 22 -24.14 13.66 10.66
N LEU A 23 -24.84 14.06 9.59
CA LEU A 23 -24.57 13.61 8.22
C LEU A 23 -23.23 14.13 7.66
N GLN A 24 -22.78 15.31 8.11
CA GLN A 24 -21.49 15.87 7.68
C GLN A 24 -20.30 15.08 8.23
N MET A 25 -20.42 14.57 9.47
CA MET A 25 -19.34 13.84 10.12
C MET A 25 -19.10 12.45 9.51
N GLU A 26 -20.17 11.77 9.07
CA GLU A 26 -20.07 10.49 8.34
C GLU A 26 -19.53 10.68 6.91
N ALA A 27 -19.89 11.79 6.24
CA ALA A 27 -19.46 12.08 4.86
C ALA A 27 -17.96 12.40 4.75
N GLU A 28 -17.38 13.12 5.71
CA GLU A 28 -15.94 13.43 5.72
C GLU A 28 -15.09 12.18 6.00
N ILE A 29 -15.52 11.33 6.94
CA ILE A 29 -14.83 10.07 7.26
C ILE A 29 -14.80 9.14 6.05
N GLN A 30 -15.91 9.02 5.31
CA GLN A 30 -15.95 8.17 4.11
C GLN A 30 -15.06 8.71 2.98
N THR A 31 -14.98 10.02 2.81
CA THR A 31 -14.21 10.65 1.73
C THR A 31 -12.70 10.46 1.91
N GLU A 32 -12.21 10.41 3.15
CA GLU A 32 -10.80 10.23 3.46
C GLU A 32 -10.34 8.75 3.33
N ILE A 33 -11.20 7.80 3.70
CA ILE A 33 -10.96 6.36 3.56
C ILE A 33 -10.94 5.93 2.08
N VAL A 34 -11.77 6.55 1.23
CA VAL A 34 -11.82 6.28 -0.21
C VAL A 34 -10.53 6.72 -0.93
N LYS A 35 -9.91 7.82 -0.50
CA LYS A 35 -8.64 8.31 -1.10
C LYS A 35 -7.45 7.36 -0.84
N LEU A 36 -7.44 6.68 0.32
CA LEU A 36 -6.40 5.70 0.66
C LEU A 36 -6.58 4.36 -0.09
N THR A 37 -7.84 3.94 -0.28
CA THR A 37 -8.16 2.68 -0.97
C THR A 37 -8.07 2.80 -2.49
N GLN A 38 -8.26 3.99 -3.07
CA GLN A 38 -8.14 4.22 -4.52
C GLN A 38 -6.69 4.23 -5.05
N THR A 39 -5.72 4.64 -4.24
CA THR A 39 -4.29 4.53 -4.61
C THR A 39 -3.74 3.11 -4.39
N THR A 40 -4.47 2.30 -3.64
CA THR A 40 -4.15 0.89 -3.34
C THR A 40 -5.15 -0.05 -4.01
N GLY A 41 -5.56 0.27 -5.25
CA GLY A 41 -6.48 -0.53 -6.07
C GLY A 41 -5.84 -1.76 -6.74
N LYS A 42 -4.67 -2.22 -6.26
CA LYS A 42 -4.19 -3.56 -6.56
C LYS A 42 -4.47 -4.40 -5.33
N GLN A 43 -5.41 -5.33 -5.48
CA GLN A 43 -5.53 -6.47 -4.58
C GLN A 43 -4.11 -6.98 -4.29
N LEU A 44 -3.70 -7.00 -3.02
CA LEU A 44 -2.46 -7.64 -2.58
C LEU A 44 -2.65 -9.14 -2.80
N ASP A 45 -2.49 -9.55 -4.05
CA ASP A 45 -2.45 -10.94 -4.43
C ASP A 45 -1.28 -11.61 -3.72
N LEU A 46 -1.48 -12.87 -3.34
CA LEU A 46 -0.49 -13.64 -2.60
C LEU A 46 0.87 -13.65 -3.31
N GLU A 47 0.85 -13.60 -4.64
CA GLU A 47 2.03 -13.47 -5.48
C GLU A 47 2.81 -12.18 -5.20
N TYR A 48 2.15 -11.02 -5.13
CA TYR A 48 2.81 -9.75 -4.82
C TYR A 48 3.45 -9.75 -3.42
N ILE A 49 2.78 -10.29 -2.41
CA ILE A 49 3.33 -10.37 -1.04
C ILE A 49 4.60 -11.24 -1.01
N VAL A 50 4.57 -12.39 -1.69
CA VAL A 50 5.72 -13.30 -1.78
C VAL A 50 6.88 -12.66 -2.55
N GLN A 51 6.59 -11.96 -3.65
CA GLN A 51 7.61 -11.23 -4.41
C GLN A 51 8.23 -10.09 -3.60
N GLU A 52 7.41 -9.32 -2.88
CA GLU A 52 7.88 -8.21 -2.03
C GLU A 52 8.75 -8.74 -0.89
N GLU A 53 8.36 -9.83 -0.23
CA GLU A 53 9.17 -10.48 0.80
C GLU A 53 10.52 -10.97 0.26
N ARG A 54 10.53 -11.64 -0.90
CA ARG A 54 11.77 -12.05 -1.58
C ARG A 54 12.67 -10.86 -1.86
N THR A 55 12.08 -9.78 -2.37
CA THR A 55 12.79 -8.55 -2.72
C THR A 55 13.32 -7.84 -1.47
N ALA A 56 12.57 -7.88 -0.36
CA ALA A 56 13.00 -7.37 0.94
C ALA A 56 14.18 -8.18 1.49
N ARG A 57 14.18 -9.51 1.35
CA ARG A 57 15.31 -10.37 1.74
C ARG A 57 16.57 -10.05 0.93
N ILE A 58 16.45 -9.86 -0.39
CA ILE A 58 17.57 -9.44 -1.26
C ILE A 58 18.10 -8.06 -0.84
N ARG A 59 17.21 -7.09 -0.62
CA ARG A 59 17.58 -5.75 -0.14
C ARG A 59 18.33 -5.83 1.18
N ASN A 60 17.81 -6.58 2.15
CA ASN A 60 18.46 -6.78 3.44
C ASN A 60 19.84 -7.43 3.31
N ALA A 61 20.02 -8.38 2.40
CA ALA A 61 21.31 -8.97 2.14
C ALA A 61 22.31 -7.94 1.57
N ARG A 62 21.87 -7.15 0.58
CA ARG A 62 22.70 -6.07 0.01
C ARG A 62 23.09 -5.01 1.03
N LEU A 63 22.17 -4.62 1.92
CA LEU A 63 22.45 -3.69 3.01
C LEU A 63 23.51 -4.24 3.99
N LYS A 64 23.59 -5.56 4.14
CA LYS A 64 24.61 -6.24 4.95
C LYS A 64 25.95 -6.42 4.23
N GLY A 65 26.07 -6.02 2.97
CA GLY A 65 27.29 -6.18 2.16
C GLY A 65 27.37 -7.51 1.38
N TYR A 66 26.26 -8.25 1.29
CA TYR A 66 26.15 -9.41 0.41
C TYR A 66 25.78 -8.98 -1.02
N GLU A 67 26.05 -9.83 -2.00
CA GLU A 67 25.73 -9.55 -3.41
C GLU A 67 24.20 -9.57 -3.67
N GLY A 68 23.45 -10.28 -2.80
CA GLY A 68 22.01 -10.49 -2.95
C GLY A 68 21.67 -11.57 -3.98
N ASP A 69 22.63 -12.43 -4.31
CA ASP A 69 22.46 -13.60 -5.17
C ASP A 69 21.89 -14.78 -4.37
N ALA A 70 21.02 -15.57 -5.00
CA ALA A 70 20.38 -16.71 -4.35
C ALA A 70 21.32 -17.91 -4.39
N CYS A 71 21.65 -18.44 -3.21
CA CYS A 71 22.36 -19.71 -3.11
C CYS A 71 21.52 -20.84 -3.74
N THR A 72 22.09 -21.59 -4.69
CA THR A 72 21.41 -22.70 -5.38
C THR A 72 21.12 -23.88 -4.46
N GLU A 73 21.90 -24.04 -3.38
CA GLU A 73 21.77 -25.15 -2.44
C GLU A 73 20.71 -24.87 -1.36
N CYS A 74 20.72 -23.67 -0.77
CA CYS A 74 19.88 -23.35 0.40
C CYS A 74 18.89 -22.20 0.19
N GLY A 75 18.90 -21.52 -0.96
CA GLY A 75 17.96 -20.45 -1.30
C GLY A 75 18.16 -19.14 -0.54
N ASN A 76 19.20 -19.01 0.29
CA ASN A 76 19.50 -17.78 1.01
C ASN A 76 20.25 -16.76 0.14
N PHE A 77 20.08 -15.47 0.43
CA PHE A 77 20.67 -14.36 -0.33
C PHE A 77 22.00 -13.85 0.24
N THR A 78 22.61 -14.60 1.15
CA THR A 78 23.82 -14.25 1.91
C THR A 78 25.10 -14.67 1.19
N MET A 79 25.12 -14.54 -0.14
CA MET A 79 26.31 -14.84 -0.94
C MET A 79 27.31 -13.68 -0.86
N VAL A 80 28.54 -13.97 -0.45
CA VAL A 80 29.67 -13.03 -0.34
C VAL A 80 30.72 -13.35 -1.40
N ARG A 81 31.32 -12.30 -1.99
CA ARG A 81 32.43 -12.46 -2.94
C ARG A 81 33.74 -12.68 -2.18
N ASN A 82 34.37 -13.82 -2.40
CA ASN A 82 35.68 -14.17 -1.83
C ASN A 82 36.67 -14.45 -2.98
N GLY A 83 37.26 -13.38 -3.52
CA GLY A 83 38.07 -13.45 -4.74
C GLY A 83 37.21 -13.62 -5.99
N THR A 84 37.53 -14.62 -6.82
CA THR A 84 36.70 -15.00 -7.99
C THR A 84 35.45 -15.77 -7.59
N CYS A 85 35.49 -16.45 -6.44
CA CYS A 85 34.39 -17.27 -5.95
C CYS A 85 33.30 -16.45 -5.23
N LEU A 86 32.08 -16.96 -5.29
CA LEU A 86 30.96 -16.57 -4.43
C LEU A 86 30.79 -17.65 -3.35
N LYS A 87 30.71 -17.26 -2.09
CA LYS A 87 30.52 -18.16 -0.94
C LYS A 87 29.19 -17.86 -0.26
N CYS A 88 28.42 -18.89 0.07
CA CYS A 88 27.25 -18.75 0.93
C CYS A 88 27.67 -18.75 2.40
N ASP A 89 27.36 -17.69 3.15
CA ASP A 89 27.62 -17.69 4.58
C ASP A 89 26.66 -18.60 5.37
N THR A 90 25.50 -18.93 4.80
CA THR A 90 24.52 -19.78 5.50
C THR A 90 24.84 -21.28 5.44
N CYS A 91 25.20 -21.80 4.27
CA CYS A 91 25.50 -23.24 4.09
C CYS A 91 26.97 -23.54 3.73
N GLY A 92 27.80 -22.53 3.51
CA GLY A 92 29.22 -22.71 3.19
C GLY A 92 29.53 -23.10 1.74
N THR A 93 28.53 -23.29 0.88
CA THR A 93 28.77 -23.64 -0.53
C THR A 93 29.48 -22.52 -1.27
N THR A 94 30.28 -22.87 -2.26
CA THR A 94 31.01 -21.92 -3.12
C THR A 94 30.69 -22.14 -4.58
N SER A 95 30.42 -21.07 -5.33
CA SER A 95 30.18 -21.09 -6.77
C SER A 95 31.13 -20.12 -7.50
N GLY A 96 31.35 -20.33 -8.80
CA GLY A 96 32.09 -19.38 -9.64
C GLY A 96 33.62 -19.35 -9.46
N CYS A 97 34.22 -20.41 -8.95
CA CYS A 97 35.68 -20.53 -8.83
C CYS A 97 36.29 -20.99 -10.16
N SER A 98 36.70 -20.04 -11.02
CA SER A 98 37.54 -20.30 -12.20
C SER A 98 39.03 -20.15 -11.88
#